data_AF-A0A9X0ZS86-F1
#
_entry.id   AF-A0A9X0ZS86-F1
#
_cell.length_a   1.000
_cell.length_b   1.000
_cell.length_c   1.000
_cell.angle_alpha   90.00
_cell.angle_beta   90.00
_cell.angle_gamma   90.00
#
_symmetry.space_group_name_H-M   'P 1'
#
loop_
_entity.id
_entity.type
_entity.pdbx_description
1 polymer ?
#
loop_
_entity_poly.entity_id
_entity_poly.type
_entity_poly.pdbx_seq_one_letter_code
_entity_poly.pdbx_strand_id
1 'polypeptide(L)'
;MGNLKVAAYAKSVGIAADQLINAVLGGLPSETLSVRAYRLGVLDGRTGWRRVVWFINKLFWWQKNHCRGAYAAAVNRCTYKNKSPADVWQGGINKR
;
A
#
# COMPACT_ATOMS: atom_id res chain seq x y z
N MET A 1 -12.04 -17.42 -17.46
CA MET A 1 -10.99 -17.52 -16.42
C MET A 1 -9.64 -16.84 -16.79
N GLY A 2 -9.46 -16.26 -17.99
CA GLY A 2 -8.18 -15.63 -18.40
C GLY A 2 -7.94 -14.18 -17.92
N ASN A 3 -8.97 -13.32 -17.94
CA ASN A 3 -8.81 -11.87 -17.70
C ASN A 3 -8.42 -11.50 -16.25
N LEU A 4 -8.84 -12.30 -15.27
CA LEU A 4 -8.54 -12.06 -13.85
C LEU A 4 -7.04 -12.23 -13.53
N LYS A 5 -6.36 -13.17 -14.21
CA LYS A 5 -4.92 -13.40 -14.03
C LYS A 5 -4.09 -12.26 -14.61
N VAL A 6 -4.49 -11.77 -15.79
CA VAL A 6 -3.83 -10.62 -16.45
C VAL A 6 -3.96 -9.37 -15.59
N ALA A 7 -5.15 -9.08 -15.05
CA ALA A 7 -5.36 -7.93 -14.16
C ALA A 7 -4.53 -8.03 -12.86
N ALA A 8 -4.46 -9.22 -12.26
CA ALA A 8 -3.64 -9.45 -11.07
C ALA A 8 -2.14 -9.28 -11.35
N TYR A 9 -1.68 -9.74 -12.52
CA TYR A 9 -0.29 -9.59 -12.94
C TYR A 9 0.05 -8.12 -13.21
N ALA A 10 -0.77 -7.41 -14.00
CA ALA A 10 -0.58 -5.99 -14.29
C ALA A 10 -0.51 -5.15 -13.00
N LYS A 11 -1.37 -5.46 -12.03
CA LYS A 11 -1.33 -4.85 -10.69
C LYS A 11 0.00 -5.13 -9.97
N SER A 12 0.50 -6.35 -10.04
CA SER A 12 1.76 -6.74 -9.38
C SER A 12 2.96 -6.02 -10.00
N VAL A 13 2.97 -5.90 -11.33
CA VAL A 13 3.98 -5.10 -12.05
C VAL A 13 3.92 -3.63 -11.64
N GLY A 14 2.72 -3.05 -11.54
CA GLY A 14 2.54 -1.68 -11.07
C GLY A 14 3.06 -1.47 -9.64
N ILE A 15 2.80 -2.40 -8.72
CA ILE A 15 3.34 -2.35 -7.35
C ILE A 15 4.86 -2.43 -7.35
N ALA A 16 5.45 -3.31 -8.16
CA ALA A 16 6.90 -3.47 -8.26
C ALA A 16 7.56 -2.19 -8.81
N ALA A 17 6.95 -1.54 -9.80
CA ALA A 17 7.42 -0.26 -10.32
C ALA A 17 7.39 0.83 -9.24
N ASP A 18 6.30 0.91 -8.47
CA ASP A 18 6.15 1.85 -7.34
C ASP A 18 7.23 1.63 -6.26
N GLN A 19 7.52 0.37 -5.94
CA GLN A 19 8.58 -0.03 -5.00
C GLN A 19 9.97 0.34 -5.53
N LEU A 20 10.21 0.11 -6.83
CA LEU A 20 11.47 0.50 -7.48
C LEU A 20 11.68 2.01 -7.42
N ILE A 21 10.67 2.81 -7.78
CA ILE A 21 10.73 4.27 -7.69
C ILE A 21 11.01 4.69 -6.24
N ASN A 22 10.33 4.09 -5.26
CA ASN A 22 10.57 4.41 -3.86
C ASN A 22 12.01 4.09 -3.43
N ALA A 23 12.55 2.94 -3.85
CA ALA A 23 13.92 2.51 -3.55
C ALA A 23 14.96 3.46 -4.17
N VAL A 24 14.77 3.86 -5.44
CA VAL A 24 15.64 4.84 -6.13
C VAL A 24 15.62 6.19 -5.39
N LEU A 25 14.49 6.57 -4.80
CA LEU A 25 14.36 7.78 -3.97
C LEU A 25 14.80 7.57 -2.50
N GLY A 26 15.62 6.55 -2.22
CA GLY A 26 16.18 6.24 -0.90
C GLY A 26 15.16 5.72 0.13
N GLY A 27 14.04 5.16 -0.34
CA GLY A 27 13.04 4.51 0.49
C GLY A 27 13.31 3.02 0.68
N LEU A 28 12.51 2.36 1.54
CA LEU A 28 12.63 0.92 1.74
C LEU A 28 12.17 0.16 0.48
N PRO A 29 12.92 -0.86 -0.01
CA PRO A 29 12.60 -1.57 -1.25
C PRO A 29 11.24 -2.28 -1.26
N SER A 30 10.75 -2.69 -0.09
CA SER A 30 9.43 -3.33 0.05
C SER A 30 8.28 -2.33 0.28
N GLU A 31 8.58 -1.05 0.49
CA GLU A 31 7.60 0.01 0.76
C GLU A 31 7.23 0.71 -0.55
N THR A 32 5.93 0.91 -0.80
CA THR A 32 5.47 1.73 -1.94
C THR A 32 5.59 3.21 -1.61
N LEU A 33 5.81 4.04 -2.63
CA LEU A 33 5.94 5.49 -2.45
C LEU A 33 4.73 6.13 -1.74
N SER A 34 3.52 5.64 -2.04
CA SER A 34 2.27 6.09 -1.40
C SER A 34 2.20 5.78 0.10
N VAL A 35 2.73 4.63 0.55
CA VAL A 35 2.83 4.25 1.97
C VAL A 35 3.85 5.14 2.68
N ARG A 36 5.03 5.32 2.07
CA ARG A 36 6.07 6.22 2.58
C ARG A 36 5.56 7.64 2.73
N ALA A 37 4.87 8.15 1.70
CA ALA A 37 4.31 9.49 1.71
C ALA A 37 3.29 9.68 2.83
N TYR A 38 2.40 8.70 3.05
CA TYR A 38 1.45 8.75 4.15
C TYR A 38 2.14 8.75 5.51
N ARG A 39 3.11 7.84 5.72
CA ARG A 39 3.87 7.75 6.97
C ARG A 39 4.60 9.05 7.28
N LEU A 40 5.37 9.58 6.33
CA LEU A 40 6.17 10.79 6.56
C LEU A 40 5.31 12.07 6.59
N GLY A 41 4.29 12.16 5.74
CA GLY A 41 3.49 13.37 5.56
C GLY A 41 2.32 13.52 6.52
N VAL A 42 1.72 12.42 6.96
CA VAL A 42 0.54 12.41 7.83
C VAL A 42 0.87 11.93 9.25
N LEU A 43 1.64 10.84 9.40
CA LEU A 43 1.97 10.30 10.73
C LEU A 43 3.13 11.06 11.39
N ASP A 44 4.21 11.30 10.66
CA ASP A 44 5.38 12.06 11.16
C ASP A 44 5.20 13.59 11.01
N GLY A 45 4.15 14.04 10.32
CA GLY A 45 3.81 15.47 10.18
C GLY A 45 4.74 16.30 9.28
N ARG A 46 5.59 15.68 8.45
CA ARG A 46 6.54 16.43 7.59
C ARG A 46 5.81 17.15 6.46
N THR A 47 5.82 18.48 6.49
CA THR A 47 5.08 19.35 5.54
C THR A 47 5.43 19.12 4.08
N GLY A 48 6.70 18.85 3.75
CA GLY A 48 7.13 18.49 2.40
C GLY A 48 6.43 17.23 1.87
N TRP A 49 6.35 16.19 2.71
CA TRP A 49 5.68 14.94 2.36
C TRP A 49 4.16 15.07 2.35
N ARG A 50 3.58 16.01 3.10
CA ARG A 50 2.14 16.29 3.04
C ARG A 50 1.73 16.79 1.65
N ARG A 51 2.59 17.57 0.97
CA ARG A 51 2.37 17.96 -0.44
C ARG A 51 2.43 16.76 -1.37
N VAL A 52 3.36 15.83 -1.14
CA VAL A 52 3.46 14.58 -1.89
C VAL A 52 2.20 13.71 -1.71
N VAL A 53 1.68 13.59 -0.49
CA VAL A 53 0.40 12.89 -0.22
C VAL A 53 -0.76 13.52 -1.00
N TRP A 54 -0.84 14.85 -1.00
CA TRP A 54 -1.88 15.56 -1.75
C TRP A 54 -1.74 15.30 -3.26
N PHE A 55 -0.52 15.38 -3.80
CA PHE A 55 -0.23 15.12 -5.20
C PHE A 55 -0.63 13.70 -5.61
N ILE A 56 -0.22 12.69 -4.84
CA ILE A 56 -0.54 11.28 -5.12
C ILE A 56 -2.05 11.05 -5.01
N ASN A 57 -2.72 11.56 -3.98
CA ASN A 57 -4.18 11.42 -3.87
C ASN A 57 -4.92 12.09 -5.04
N LYS A 58 -4.38 13.17 -5.61
CA LYS A 58 -4.95 13.84 -6.79
C LYS A 58 -4.71 13.04 -8.07
N LEU A 59 -3.53 12.43 -8.22
CA LEU A 59 -3.24 11.52 -9.33
C LEU A 59 -4.18 10.31 -9.32
N PHE A 60 -4.56 9.83 -8.14
CA PHE A 60 -5.52 8.74 -7.93
C PHE A 60 -6.89 9.26 -7.46
N TRP A 61 -7.44 10.32 -8.06
CA TRP A 61 -8.68 10.97 -7.59
C TRP A 61 -9.89 10.02 -7.50
N TRP A 62 -9.90 8.94 -8.27
CA TRP A 62 -10.97 7.93 -8.30
C TRP A 62 -10.86 6.95 -7.12
N GLN A 63 -9.80 7.02 -6.33
CA GLN A 63 -9.65 6.27 -5.09
C GLN A 63 -9.77 7.22 -3.89
N LYS A 64 -10.76 6.97 -3.03
CA LYS A 64 -10.97 7.77 -1.81
C LYS A 64 -9.75 7.65 -0.89
N ASN A 65 -8.98 8.73 -0.76
CA ASN A 65 -7.75 8.80 0.05
C ASN A 65 -6.76 7.66 -0.23
N HIS A 66 -6.32 7.55 -1.48
CA HIS A 66 -5.38 6.52 -1.96
C HIS A 66 -4.23 6.21 -0.99
N CYS A 67 -3.50 7.23 -0.51
CA CYS A 67 -2.33 7.02 0.36
C CYS A 67 -2.71 6.39 1.71
N ARG A 68 -3.87 6.76 2.29
CA ARG A 68 -4.37 6.17 3.54
C ARG A 68 -4.75 4.70 3.33
N GLY A 69 -5.44 4.41 2.22
CA GLY A 69 -5.81 3.04 1.85
C GLY A 69 -4.58 2.16 1.61
N ALA A 70 -3.57 2.69 0.92
CA ALA A 70 -2.30 1.99 0.70
C ALA A 70 -1.58 1.68 2.02
N TYR A 71 -1.50 2.65 2.94
CA TYR A 71 -0.94 2.44 4.27
C TYR A 71 -1.70 1.37 5.06
N ALA A 72 -3.03 1.45 5.12
CA ALA A 72 -3.85 0.45 5.81
C ALA A 72 -3.68 -0.96 5.23
N ALA A 73 -3.60 -1.08 3.89
CA ALA A 73 -3.35 -2.36 3.22
C ALA A 73 -1.95 -2.91 3.54
N ALA A 74 -0.92 -2.05 3.59
CA ALA A 74 0.43 -2.45 3.97
C ALA A 74 0.49 -2.96 5.41
N VAL A 75 -0.12 -2.23 6.35
CA VAL A 75 -0.24 -2.66 7.76
C VAL A 75 -0.96 -4.00 7.86
N ASN A 76 -2.10 -4.17 7.19
CA ASN A 76 -2.84 -5.44 7.19
C ASN A 76 -2.01 -6.61 6.66
N ARG A 77 -1.18 -6.41 5.63
CA ARG A 77 -0.26 -7.45 5.12
C ARG A 77 0.80 -7.81 6.14
N CYS A 78 1.39 -6.84 6.82
CA CYS A 78 2.36 -7.08 7.89
C CYS A 78 1.72 -7.84 9.05
N THR A 79 0.52 -7.42 9.49
CA THR A 79 -0.23 -8.12 10.53
C THR A 79 -0.53 -9.56 10.14
N TYR A 80 -0.92 -9.83 8.89
CA TYR A 80 -1.16 -11.19 8.42
C TYR A 80 0.12 -12.03 8.39
N LYS A 81 1.24 -11.47 7.92
CA LYS A 81 2.53 -12.18 7.88
C LYS A 81 3.03 -12.59 9.26
N ASN A 82 2.67 -11.85 10.30
CA ASN A 82 3.08 -12.11 11.68
C ASN A 82 2.15 -13.09 12.42
N LYS A 83 1.06 -13.58 11.79
CA LYS A 83 0.13 -14.54 12.39
C LYS A 83 0.47 -15.98 12.01
N SER A 84 0.21 -16.92 12.93
CA SER A 84 0.23 -18.35 12.60
C SER A 84 -0.87 -18.68 11.59
N PRO A 85 -0.69 -19.63 10.66
CA PRO A 85 -1.72 -20.04 9.70
C PRO A 85 -3.07 -20.41 10.36
N ALA A 86 -3.04 -20.91 11.60
CA ALA A 86 -4.24 -21.22 12.38
C ALA A 86 -5.05 -19.97 12.77
N ASP A 87 -4.36 -18.88 13.15
CA ASP A 87 -5.00 -17.62 13.59
C ASP A 87 -5.64 -16.86 12.43
N VAL A 88 -5.12 -17.06 11.22
CA VAL A 88 -5.66 -16.50 9.99
C VAL A 88 -7.02 -17.11 9.66
N TRP A 89 -7.12 -18.45 9.71
CA TRP A 89 -8.34 -19.17 9.35
C TRP A 89 -9.50 -18.86 10.32
N GLN A 90 -9.22 -18.78 11.62
CA GLN A 90 -10.25 -18.45 12.61
C GLN A 90 -10.83 -17.03 12.44
N GLY A 91 -10.03 -16.06 12.02
CA GLY A 91 -10.49 -14.68 11.78
C GLY A 91 -11.41 -14.50 10.56
N GLY A 92 -11.43 -15.46 9.63
CA GLY A 92 -12.32 -15.45 8.47
C GLY A 92 -13.68 -16.12 8.74
N ILE A 93 -13.73 -17.09 9.65
CA ILE A 93 -14.96 -17.81 10.01
C ILE A 93 -15.85 -16.93 10.90
N ASN A 94 -15.26 -16.11 11.77
CA ASN A 94 -15.95 -15.26 12.76
C ASN A 94 -16.37 -13.86 12.23
N LYS A 95 -16.30 -13.64 10.90
CA LYS A 95 -16.77 -12.41 10.22
C LYS A 95 -18.03 -12.64 9.37
N ARG A 96 -18.84 -13.64 9.74
CA ARG A 96 -20.19 -13.84 9.19
C ARG A 96 -21.22 -13.27 10.13
#